data_AF-A0A812T5R6-F1
#
_entry.id   AF-A0A812T5R6-F1
#
_cell.length_a   1.000
_cell.length_b   1.000
_cell.length_c   1.000
_cell.angle_alpha   90.00
_cell.angle_beta   90.00
_cell.angle_gamma   90.00
#
_symmetry.space_group_name_H-M   'P 1'
#
loop_
_entity.id
_entity.type
_entity.pdbx_description
1 polymer ?
#
loop_
_entity_poly.entity_id
_entity_poly.type
_entity_poly.pdbx_seq_one_letter_code
_entity_poly.pdbx_strand_id
1 'polypeptide(L)'
;MAPKGSAEPDFANLRRGKLTQVDVLNSAPPWRKLRPVPIVCTLLGAAFYTCYMVPGLAQFGSARWQIQVETGVLEPRAGGPFAEVSGSLALLLSLAYVSLTFVGLGRMAQRSLPVQTFIFECMAVHNATQCCYNLYCFVMLVLEGHAQGFQIWGNVPDTTARSHRLGWLMWLQYHCRQLQLVETGFMVLQKKFQGVSFLHVYLRVLNLWGWFIACHCGCGAEAFVPALVSSGCQTVVYGLYSSFSCTSSSPSRSDSRVSRATWVFRLQIAQYILCAGHSLAAAIWGHFPAKLAALHLFVIGNGLILYTEWHSEPLAASRLSRQSSDESPRRVTFSFDSCGWLFVYHFGVGFWLSDNLGLLRKPDEPHSMPEEVAFSGSSGGSLIACVLACGNNVRDVFDFIVEQQPLCKRNPVEMFPAVERALRKFQFEGAYLRLIGRMRVLLTRVMQHPPFVQGEVIDKFPDNETVIQTLCASCHVPLFAGLFPRRIFGRYYYDGLVWPDRLLVPWRGAPGDHVVRVSACAHPLADVKIDRVPYWWAVLPPEPRVLRGVFWCGYRDAARWFSTKPQ
;
A
#
# COMPACT_ATOMS: atom_id res chain seq x y z
N MET A 1 29.26 -12.03 39.39
CA MET A 1 27.99 -11.89 38.65
C MET A 1 28.03 -10.58 37.87
N ALA A 2 28.35 -10.63 36.59
CA ALA A 2 28.32 -9.45 35.72
C ALA A 2 26.86 -9.11 35.35
N PRO A 3 26.47 -7.82 35.27
CA PRO A 3 25.11 -7.45 34.91
C PRO A 3 24.85 -7.83 33.45
N LYS A 4 23.72 -8.53 33.20
CA LYS A 4 23.21 -8.82 31.86
C LYS A 4 23.10 -7.51 31.09
N GLY A 5 23.93 -7.37 30.06
CA GLY A 5 23.86 -6.25 29.12
C GLY A 5 22.46 -6.16 28.54
N SER A 6 21.90 -4.95 28.59
CA SER A 6 20.69 -4.60 27.87
C SER A 6 20.89 -4.93 26.40
N ALA A 7 20.17 -5.94 25.89
CA ALA A 7 20.14 -6.25 24.47
C ALA A 7 19.77 -4.97 23.70
N GLU A 8 20.66 -4.52 22.84
CA GLU A 8 20.32 -3.49 21.85
C GLU A 8 19.06 -3.94 21.11
N PRO A 9 18.08 -3.05 20.87
CA PRO A 9 16.90 -3.41 20.11
C PRO A 9 17.35 -3.83 18.70
N ASP A 10 17.09 -5.10 18.37
CA ASP A 10 17.40 -5.67 17.06
C ASP A 10 16.75 -4.80 15.96
N PHE A 11 17.57 -3.97 15.31
CA PHE A 11 17.16 -3.07 14.24
C PHE A 11 16.52 -3.83 13.06
N ALA A 12 16.76 -5.15 12.93
CA ALA A 12 16.10 -5.98 11.93
C ALA A 12 14.61 -6.21 12.25
N ASN A 13 14.23 -6.28 13.52
CA ASN A 13 12.82 -6.41 13.95
C ASN A 13 12.04 -5.10 13.79
N LEU A 14 12.67 -3.95 14.09
CA LEU A 14 12.09 -2.62 13.81
C LEU A 14 11.89 -2.37 12.31
N ARG A 15 12.65 -3.05 11.44
CA ARG A 15 12.50 -2.98 9.98
C ARG A 15 11.39 -3.89 9.41
N ARG A 16 10.84 -4.82 10.19
CA ARG A 16 9.89 -5.84 9.73
C ARG A 16 8.43 -5.56 10.09
N GLY A 17 8.14 -4.65 11.03
CA GLY A 17 6.76 -4.28 11.37
C GLY A 17 6.16 -3.23 10.41
N LYS A 18 4.87 -3.36 10.07
CA LYS A 18 4.08 -2.24 9.51
C LYS A 18 4.15 -1.10 10.53
N LEU A 19 4.82 0.00 10.20
CA LEU A 19 4.88 1.17 11.10
C LEU A 19 3.51 1.85 11.14
N THR A 20 2.90 1.85 12.32
CA THR A 20 1.73 2.70 12.60
C THR A 20 2.17 4.15 12.76
N GLN A 21 1.24 5.10 12.67
CA GLN A 21 1.52 6.51 12.99
C GLN A 21 2.05 6.68 14.43
N VAL A 22 1.66 5.78 15.34
CA VAL A 22 2.23 5.70 16.70
C VAL A 22 3.72 5.32 16.64
N ASP A 23 4.09 4.34 15.82
CA ASP A 23 5.48 3.93 15.64
C ASP A 23 6.32 5.03 14.96
N VAL A 24 5.72 5.77 14.03
CA VAL A 24 6.35 6.94 13.40
C VAL A 24 6.66 8.01 14.45
N LEU A 25 5.68 8.37 15.27
CA LEU A 25 5.86 9.31 16.40
C LEU A 25 6.88 8.79 17.43
N ASN A 26 6.90 7.48 17.68
CA ASN A 26 7.82 6.84 18.62
C ASN A 26 9.28 6.81 18.14
N SER A 27 9.51 6.87 16.83
CA SER A 27 10.84 6.83 16.24
C SER A 27 11.58 8.17 16.25
N ALA A 28 10.95 9.22 16.79
CA ALA A 28 11.63 10.48 17.08
C ALA A 28 12.78 10.22 18.07
N PRO A 29 13.98 10.80 17.85
CA PRO A 29 15.08 10.63 18.77
C PRO A 29 14.65 11.06 20.18
N PRO A 30 14.96 10.27 21.23
CA PRO A 30 14.43 10.45 22.60
C PRO A 30 14.77 11.80 23.24
N TRP A 31 15.61 12.61 22.60
CA TRP A 31 16.15 13.86 23.10
C TRP A 31 15.62 15.12 22.41
N ARG A 32 14.69 14.99 21.45
CA ARG A 32 14.25 16.17 20.68
C ARG A 32 13.02 16.84 21.28
N LYS A 33 13.27 17.83 22.15
CA LYS A 33 12.24 18.77 22.61
C LYS A 33 11.68 19.53 21.40
N LEU A 34 10.35 19.67 21.33
CA LEU A 34 9.69 20.48 20.30
C LEU A 34 10.21 21.92 20.40
N ARG A 35 10.56 22.51 19.26
CA ARG A 35 11.17 23.84 19.24
C ARG A 35 10.08 24.92 19.27
N PRO A 36 10.18 25.93 20.16
CA PRO A 36 9.09 26.88 20.38
C PRO A 36 8.76 27.70 19.12
N VAL A 37 9.78 28.20 18.40
CA VAL A 37 9.57 29.04 17.20
C VAL A 37 8.84 28.28 16.09
N PRO A 38 9.31 27.09 15.64
CA PRO A 38 8.55 26.26 14.69
C PRO A 38 7.12 25.94 15.11
N ILE A 39 6.89 25.59 16.39
CA ILE A 39 5.55 25.32 16.90
C ILE A 39 4.66 26.56 16.72
N VAL A 40 5.12 27.73 17.15
CA VAL A 40 4.37 28.99 17.04
C VAL A 40 4.04 29.29 15.58
N CYS A 41 5.01 29.16 14.66
CA CYS A 41 4.77 29.33 13.23
C CYS A 41 3.71 28.35 12.70
N THR A 42 3.78 27.07 13.08
CA THR A 42 2.78 26.08 12.67
C THR A 42 1.40 26.32 13.28
N LEU A 43 1.33 26.80 14.53
CA LEU A 43 0.08 27.17 15.19
C LEU A 43 -0.57 28.39 14.53
N LEU A 44 0.22 29.42 14.18
CA LEU A 44 -0.27 30.57 13.42
C LEU A 44 -0.80 30.14 12.05
N GLY A 45 -0.09 29.23 11.36
CA GLY A 45 -0.57 28.63 10.12
C GLY A 45 -1.88 27.86 10.29
N ALA A 46 -1.99 27.04 11.34
CA ALA A 46 -3.22 26.29 11.64
C ALA A 46 -4.38 27.20 12.05
N ALA A 47 -4.10 28.30 12.77
CA ALA A 47 -5.08 29.31 13.14
C ALA A 47 -5.57 30.05 11.89
N PHE A 48 -4.66 30.49 11.02
CA PHE A 48 -5.01 31.11 9.75
C PHE A 48 -5.86 30.17 8.87
N TYR A 49 -5.45 28.90 8.78
CA TYR A 49 -6.18 27.88 8.07
C TYR A 49 -7.61 27.73 8.61
N THR A 50 -7.76 27.62 9.93
CA THR A 50 -9.06 27.41 10.59
C THR A 50 -9.96 28.63 10.51
N CYS A 51 -9.42 29.84 10.69
CA CYS A 51 -10.21 31.06 10.76
C CYS A 51 -10.55 31.65 9.39
N TYR A 52 -9.73 31.40 8.36
CA TYR A 52 -9.91 32.03 7.05
C TYR A 52 -10.09 31.02 5.92
N MET A 53 -9.22 30.01 5.80
CA MET A 53 -9.28 29.09 4.67
C MET A 53 -10.50 28.16 4.75
N VAL A 54 -10.77 27.57 5.91
CA VAL A 54 -11.90 26.65 6.08
C VAL A 54 -13.25 27.34 5.84
N PRO A 55 -13.56 28.50 6.45
CA PRO A 55 -14.78 29.23 6.14
C PRO A 55 -14.86 29.68 4.68
N GLY A 56 -13.74 30.12 4.09
CA GLY A 56 -13.69 30.51 2.68
C GLY A 56 -14.02 29.34 1.74
N LEU A 57 -13.46 28.15 2.00
CA LEU A 57 -13.77 26.92 1.25
C LEU A 57 -15.22 26.48 1.45
N ALA A 58 -15.77 26.65 2.64
CA ALA A 58 -17.15 26.31 2.98
C ALA A 58 -18.18 27.17 2.26
N GLN A 59 -17.90 28.47 2.16
CA GLN A 59 -18.76 29.46 1.52
C GLN A 59 -18.56 29.47 0.00
N PHE A 60 -17.52 28.82 -0.51
CA PHE A 60 -17.24 28.79 -1.93
C PHE A 60 -18.36 28.07 -2.69
N GLY A 61 -19.13 28.85 -3.46
CA GLY A 61 -20.26 28.35 -4.24
C GLY A 61 -21.62 28.38 -3.52
N SER A 62 -21.69 28.78 -2.24
CA SER A 62 -22.97 28.85 -1.51
C SER A 62 -23.92 29.90 -2.07
N ALA A 63 -23.43 31.09 -2.43
CA ALA A 63 -24.22 32.14 -3.07
C ALA A 63 -24.77 31.70 -4.44
N ARG A 64 -23.94 31.02 -5.24
CA ARG A 64 -24.37 30.45 -6.53
C ARG A 64 -25.47 29.40 -6.32
N TRP A 65 -25.31 28.54 -5.33
CA TRP A 65 -26.30 27.53 -4.97
C TRP A 65 -27.63 28.18 -4.56
N GLN A 66 -27.61 29.20 -3.69
CA GLN A 66 -28.81 29.92 -3.28
C GLN A 66 -29.56 30.51 -4.48
N ILE A 67 -28.86 31.22 -5.36
CA ILE A 67 -29.44 31.80 -6.57
C ILE A 67 -30.04 30.70 -7.47
N GLN A 68 -29.36 29.56 -7.63
CA GLN A 68 -29.85 28.46 -8.47
C GLN A 68 -31.09 27.76 -7.90
N VAL A 69 -31.18 27.64 -6.58
CA VAL A 69 -32.38 27.12 -5.90
C VAL A 69 -33.53 28.11 -6.00
N GLU A 70 -33.28 29.40 -5.75
CA GLU A 70 -34.29 30.46 -5.86
C GLU A 70 -34.83 30.64 -7.28
N THR A 71 -33.99 30.47 -8.30
CA THR A 71 -34.38 30.52 -9.72
C THR A 71 -34.97 29.22 -10.26
N GLY A 72 -35.10 28.18 -9.43
CA GLY A 72 -35.66 26.88 -9.81
C GLY A 72 -34.78 26.07 -10.77
N VAL A 73 -33.52 26.47 -10.96
CA VAL A 73 -32.54 25.75 -11.82
C VAL A 73 -32.01 24.51 -11.11
N LEU A 74 -31.97 24.52 -9.78
CA LEU A 74 -31.44 23.43 -8.96
C LEU A 74 -32.45 23.03 -7.88
N GLU A 75 -32.78 21.74 -7.82
CA GLU A 75 -33.59 21.17 -6.75
C GLU A 75 -32.82 21.18 -5.41
N PRO A 76 -33.42 21.69 -4.31
CA PRO A 76 -32.77 21.70 -3.01
C PRO A 76 -32.57 20.27 -2.49
N ARG A 77 -31.38 20.01 -1.96
CA ARG A 77 -30.98 18.71 -1.40
C ARG A 77 -30.67 18.83 0.08
N ALA A 78 -30.74 17.69 0.77
CA ALA A 78 -30.38 17.63 2.18
C ALA A 78 -28.94 18.08 2.39
N GLY A 79 -28.70 18.89 3.43
CA GLY A 79 -27.40 19.51 3.70
C GLY A 79 -27.12 20.79 2.93
N GLY A 80 -28.00 21.19 2.01
CA GLY A 80 -27.98 22.48 1.32
C GLY A 80 -26.69 22.72 0.53
N PRO A 81 -26.09 23.93 0.58
CA PRO A 81 -24.93 24.28 -0.24
C PRO A 81 -23.69 23.42 0.08
N PHE A 82 -23.63 22.80 1.26
CA PHE A 82 -22.50 21.98 1.69
C PHE A 82 -22.50 20.58 1.06
N ALA A 83 -23.62 20.14 0.49
CA ALA A 83 -23.72 18.88 -0.27
C ALA A 83 -23.20 19.01 -1.71
N GLU A 84 -23.00 20.24 -2.21
CA GLU A 84 -22.46 20.54 -3.54
C GLU A 84 -20.91 20.44 -3.59
N VAL A 85 -20.39 19.31 -3.11
CA VAL A 85 -18.97 18.99 -3.22
C VAL A 85 -18.56 18.75 -4.68
N SER A 86 -17.41 19.31 -5.09
CA SER A 86 -16.93 19.21 -6.46
C SER A 86 -16.22 17.88 -6.74
N GLY A 87 -16.78 17.09 -7.67
CA GLY A 87 -16.15 15.85 -8.12
C GLY A 87 -14.80 16.06 -8.84
N SER A 88 -14.66 17.17 -9.57
CA SER A 88 -13.38 17.51 -10.23
C SER A 88 -12.30 17.87 -9.21
N LEU A 89 -12.66 18.55 -8.11
CA LEU A 89 -11.72 18.80 -7.01
C LEU A 89 -11.32 17.49 -6.31
N ALA A 90 -12.26 16.59 -6.04
CA ALA A 90 -11.97 15.28 -5.44
C ALA A 90 -11.02 14.44 -6.32
N LEU A 91 -11.22 14.47 -7.64
CA LEU A 91 -10.33 13.82 -8.61
C LEU A 91 -8.94 14.48 -8.62
N LEU A 92 -8.87 15.81 -8.69
CA LEU A 92 -7.61 16.55 -8.67
C LEU A 92 -6.82 16.26 -7.39
N LEU A 93 -7.46 16.27 -6.23
CA LEU A 93 -6.85 15.93 -4.95
C LEU A 93 -6.34 14.48 -4.93
N SER A 94 -7.09 13.54 -5.50
CA SER A 94 -6.67 12.13 -5.60
C SER A 94 -5.41 11.99 -6.47
N LEU A 95 -5.39 12.62 -7.64
CA LEU A 95 -4.25 12.60 -8.56
C LEU A 95 -3.03 13.30 -7.96
N ALA A 96 -3.22 14.45 -7.31
CA ALA A 96 -2.17 15.18 -6.62
C ALA A 96 -1.59 14.34 -5.47
N TYR A 97 -2.44 13.72 -4.65
CA TYR A 97 -2.02 12.86 -3.54
C TYR A 97 -1.16 11.68 -4.01
N VAL A 98 -1.62 10.94 -5.02
CA VAL A 98 -0.89 9.80 -5.58
C VAL A 98 0.45 10.27 -6.17
N SER A 99 0.42 11.32 -6.99
CA SER A 99 1.61 11.86 -7.64
C SER A 99 2.64 12.36 -6.63
N LEU A 100 2.22 13.15 -5.62
CA LEU A 100 3.09 13.65 -4.56
C LEU A 100 3.67 12.52 -3.71
N THR A 101 2.90 11.45 -3.48
CA THR A 101 3.39 10.27 -2.75
C THR A 101 4.50 9.58 -3.53
N PHE A 102 4.31 9.28 -4.82
CA PHE A 102 5.33 8.63 -5.66
C PHE A 102 6.57 9.51 -5.87
N VAL A 103 6.38 10.79 -6.21
CA VAL A 103 7.48 11.75 -6.39
C VAL A 103 8.23 11.95 -5.07
N GLY A 104 7.51 12.07 -3.96
CA GLY A 104 8.06 12.21 -2.62
C GLY A 104 8.90 10.99 -2.23
N LEU A 105 8.40 9.77 -2.46
CA LEU A 105 9.14 8.52 -2.24
C LEU A 105 10.44 8.50 -3.04
N GLY A 106 10.38 8.80 -4.34
CA GLY A 106 11.56 8.85 -5.21
C GLY A 106 12.63 9.84 -4.73
N ARG A 107 12.22 11.07 -4.42
CA ARG A 107 13.16 12.12 -3.95
C ARG A 107 13.71 11.86 -2.55
N MET A 108 12.87 11.41 -1.63
CA MET A 108 13.31 11.13 -0.27
C MET A 108 14.19 9.87 -0.20
N ALA A 109 14.00 8.88 -1.06
CA ALA A 109 14.88 7.72 -1.16
C ALA A 109 16.31 8.08 -1.58
N GLN A 110 16.49 9.14 -2.37
CA GLN A 110 17.81 9.63 -2.80
C GLN A 110 18.54 10.47 -1.74
N ARG A 111 17.84 11.00 -0.73
CA ARG A 111 18.49 11.73 0.36
C ARG A 111 19.18 10.76 1.31
N SER A 112 20.19 11.20 2.05
CA SER A 112 20.84 10.38 3.10
C SER A 112 20.06 10.41 4.42
N LEU A 113 19.58 11.58 4.84
CA LEU A 113 18.87 11.78 6.11
C LEU A 113 17.37 12.10 5.91
N PRO A 114 16.49 11.72 6.88
CA PRO A 114 15.09 12.16 6.89
C PRO A 114 15.01 13.67 7.15
N VAL A 115 13.95 14.32 6.67
CA VAL A 115 13.73 15.73 7.01
C VAL A 115 13.29 15.78 8.47
N GLN A 116 14.12 16.38 9.31
CA GLN A 116 13.88 16.40 10.74
C GLN A 116 13.45 17.78 11.22
N THR A 117 13.99 18.87 10.67
CA THR A 117 13.94 20.20 11.32
C THR A 117 12.52 20.70 11.63
N PHE A 118 11.57 20.67 10.70
CA PHE A 118 10.26 21.34 10.89
C PHE A 118 9.06 20.38 11.00
N ILE A 119 9.25 19.11 10.66
CA ILE A 119 8.14 18.18 10.41
C ILE A 119 7.47 17.69 11.68
N PHE A 120 8.22 17.49 12.77
CA PHE A 120 7.65 17.01 14.02
C PHE A 120 6.69 18.02 14.62
N GLU A 121 7.05 19.31 14.58
CA GLU A 121 6.19 20.40 15.02
C GLU A 121 4.95 20.52 14.12
N CYS A 122 5.10 20.40 12.79
CA CYS A 122 3.97 20.34 11.86
C CYS A 122 3.02 19.18 12.16
N MET A 123 3.55 17.98 12.41
CA MET A 123 2.75 16.81 12.73
C MET A 123 2.01 16.96 14.05
N ALA A 124 2.67 17.50 15.08
CA ALA A 124 2.07 17.73 16.37
C ALA A 124 0.87 18.68 16.25
N VAL A 125 1.05 19.82 15.56
CA VAL A 125 -0.01 20.80 15.32
C VAL A 125 -1.10 20.23 14.41
N HIS A 126 -0.74 19.45 13.39
CA HIS A 126 -1.71 18.78 12.53
C HIS A 126 -2.59 17.80 13.31
N ASN A 127 -1.99 16.94 14.14
CA ASN A 127 -2.73 15.97 14.97
C ASN A 127 -3.63 16.68 15.97
N ALA A 128 -3.15 17.76 16.61
CA ALA A 128 -3.96 18.58 17.50
C ALA A 128 -5.14 19.24 16.78
N THR A 129 -4.91 19.80 15.58
CA THR A 129 -5.95 20.41 14.75
C THR A 129 -7.01 19.37 14.34
N GLN A 130 -6.58 18.19 13.90
CA GLN A 130 -7.48 17.06 13.60
C GLN A 130 -8.29 16.65 14.84
N CYS A 131 -7.66 16.58 16.01
CA CYS A 131 -8.36 16.28 17.26
C CYS A 131 -9.45 17.33 17.54
N CYS A 132 -9.14 18.61 17.43
CA CYS A 132 -10.08 19.71 17.65
C CYS A 132 -11.25 19.69 16.67
N TYR A 133 -11.01 19.48 15.37
CA TYR A 133 -12.09 19.39 14.39
C TYR A 133 -12.99 18.17 14.62
N ASN A 134 -12.42 17.00 14.88
CA ASN A 134 -13.22 15.81 15.13
C ASN A 134 -14.01 15.94 16.45
N LEU A 135 -13.44 16.58 17.49
CA LEU A 135 -14.15 16.85 18.74
C LEU A 135 -15.30 17.82 18.52
N TYR A 136 -15.06 18.90 17.77
CA TYR A 136 -16.09 19.87 17.39
C TYR A 136 -17.22 19.16 16.63
N CYS A 137 -16.90 18.39 15.59
CA CYS A 137 -17.90 17.61 14.85
C CYS A 137 -18.68 16.66 15.77
N PHE A 138 -18.01 15.93 16.66
CA PHE A 138 -18.66 15.01 17.58
C PHE A 138 -19.67 15.73 18.49
N VAL A 139 -19.24 16.78 19.18
CA VAL A 139 -20.10 17.56 20.08
C VAL A 139 -21.26 18.18 19.32
N MET A 140 -20.99 18.81 18.18
CA MET A 140 -22.03 19.47 17.40
C MET A 140 -23.02 18.48 16.79
N LEU A 141 -22.59 17.28 16.37
CA LEU A 141 -23.49 16.23 15.91
C LEU A 141 -24.38 15.72 17.03
N VAL A 142 -23.87 15.53 18.26
CA VAL A 142 -24.72 15.17 19.41
C VAL A 142 -25.80 16.23 19.66
N LEU A 143 -25.40 17.51 19.70
CA LEU A 143 -26.33 18.61 19.94
C LEU A 143 -27.38 18.73 18.83
N GLU A 144 -26.95 18.62 17.57
CA GLU A 144 -27.86 18.71 16.41
C GLU A 144 -28.80 17.51 16.35
N GLY A 145 -28.30 16.30 16.60
CA GLY A 145 -29.14 15.10 16.66
C GLY A 145 -30.21 15.18 17.75
N HIS A 146 -29.86 15.73 18.92
CA HIS A 146 -30.84 15.96 19.99
C HIS A 146 -31.85 17.05 19.62
N ALA A 147 -31.40 18.17 19.04
CA ALA A 147 -32.27 19.26 18.62
C ALA A 147 -33.22 18.88 17.46
N GLN A 148 -32.80 17.95 16.60
CA GLN A 148 -33.61 17.45 15.48
C GLN A 148 -34.42 16.19 15.82
N GLY A 149 -34.19 15.58 16.99
CA GLY A 149 -34.90 14.37 17.42
C GLY A 149 -34.47 13.11 16.67
N PHE A 150 -33.24 13.07 16.16
CA PHE A 150 -32.75 11.92 15.40
C PHE A 150 -32.69 10.65 16.23
N GLN A 151 -33.13 9.57 15.60
CA GLN A 151 -33.06 8.22 16.14
C GLN A 151 -31.75 7.55 15.68
N ILE A 152 -31.48 6.36 16.22
CA ILE A 152 -30.31 5.57 15.81
C ILE A 152 -30.46 5.07 14.37
N TRP A 153 -31.67 4.89 13.85
CA TRP A 153 -31.97 4.57 12.45
C TRP A 153 -33.37 5.07 12.10
N GLY A 154 -33.71 5.10 10.82
CA GLY A 154 -35.02 5.54 10.34
C GLY A 154 -35.14 7.04 10.12
N ASN A 155 -34.00 7.76 10.11
CA ASN A 155 -34.00 9.21 9.91
C ASN A 155 -34.26 9.57 8.45
N VAL A 156 -35.18 10.51 8.21
CA VAL A 156 -35.56 10.95 6.87
C VAL A 156 -34.69 12.14 6.46
N PRO A 157 -34.20 12.22 5.21
CA PRO A 157 -33.49 13.39 4.71
C PRO A 157 -34.37 14.65 4.78
N ASP A 158 -33.86 15.69 5.43
CA ASP A 158 -34.48 17.02 5.48
C ASP A 158 -33.78 17.94 4.47
N THR A 159 -34.55 18.58 3.57
CA THR A 159 -34.06 19.52 2.55
C THR A 159 -34.23 20.99 2.97
N THR A 160 -34.83 21.25 4.13
CA THR A 160 -35.06 22.60 4.63
C THR A 160 -33.78 23.21 5.21
N ALA A 161 -33.84 24.52 5.52
CA ALA A 161 -32.74 25.25 6.14
C ALA A 161 -32.27 24.65 7.48
N ARG A 162 -33.12 23.88 8.16
CA ARG A 162 -32.77 23.15 9.40
C ARG A 162 -31.65 22.13 9.16
N SER A 163 -31.60 21.53 7.97
CA SER A 163 -30.56 20.55 7.58
C SER A 163 -29.21 21.19 7.25
N HIS A 164 -29.14 22.49 6.99
CA HIS A 164 -27.91 23.14 6.52
C HIS A 164 -26.78 23.05 7.55
N ARG A 165 -27.11 23.13 8.85
CA ARG A 165 -26.12 23.00 9.92
C ARG A 165 -25.52 21.60 9.99
N LEU A 166 -26.34 20.58 9.73
CA LEU A 166 -25.89 19.20 9.63
C LEU A 166 -25.05 18.97 8.36
N GLY A 167 -25.44 19.58 7.25
CA GLY A 167 -24.67 19.59 6.01
C GLY A 167 -23.27 20.18 6.19
N TRP A 168 -23.17 21.29 6.93
CA TRP A 168 -21.90 21.88 7.33
C TRP A 168 -21.02 20.90 8.11
N LEU A 169 -21.59 20.20 9.10
CA LEU A 169 -20.85 19.21 9.90
C LEU A 169 -20.38 18.02 9.04
N MET A 170 -21.20 17.54 8.11
CA MET A 170 -20.86 16.49 7.16
C MET A 170 -19.71 16.92 6.24
N TRP A 171 -19.80 18.13 5.69
CA TRP A 171 -18.74 18.71 4.87
C TRP A 171 -17.43 18.86 5.65
N LEU A 172 -17.50 19.30 6.91
CA LEU A 172 -16.32 19.43 7.76
C LEU A 172 -15.67 18.05 8.03
N GLN A 173 -16.46 16.98 8.18
CA GLN A 173 -15.91 15.62 8.25
C GLN A 173 -15.22 15.18 6.95
N TYR A 174 -15.82 15.47 5.80
CA TYR A 174 -15.18 15.22 4.51
C TYR A 174 -13.86 15.99 4.40
N HIS A 175 -13.83 17.24 4.85
CA HIS A 175 -12.62 18.05 4.90
C HIS A 175 -11.53 17.47 5.83
N CYS A 176 -11.90 16.89 6.98
CA CYS A 176 -10.96 16.15 7.84
C CYS A 176 -10.31 14.97 7.10
N ARG A 177 -10.99 14.32 6.14
CA ARG A 177 -10.40 13.25 5.30
C ARG A 177 -9.42 13.77 4.27
N GLN A 178 -9.62 14.99 3.77
CA GLN A 178 -8.63 15.64 2.91
C GLN A 178 -7.36 15.96 3.70
N LEU A 179 -7.50 16.49 4.92
CA LEU A 179 -6.37 16.73 5.83
C LEU A 179 -5.61 15.44 6.16
N GLN A 180 -6.31 14.31 6.31
CA GLN A 180 -5.71 13.00 6.52
C GLN A 180 -4.73 12.55 5.42
N LEU A 181 -4.87 13.06 4.19
CA LEU A 181 -3.94 12.72 3.10
C LEU A 181 -2.53 13.25 3.37
N VAL A 182 -2.42 14.39 4.07
CA VAL A 182 -1.15 15.05 4.44
C VAL A 182 -0.28 14.13 5.32
N GLU A 183 -0.89 13.22 6.09
CA GLU A 183 -0.17 12.26 6.94
C GLU A 183 0.77 11.36 6.15
N THR A 184 0.39 11.01 4.92
CA THR A 184 1.26 10.22 4.03
C THR A 184 2.51 11.01 3.65
N GLY A 185 2.35 12.32 3.44
CA GLY A 185 3.47 13.24 3.22
C GLY A 185 4.42 13.27 4.42
N PHE A 186 3.90 13.32 5.65
CA PHE A 186 4.73 13.24 6.85
C PHE A 186 5.51 11.94 6.96
N MET A 187 4.89 10.80 6.62
CA MET A 187 5.58 9.50 6.58
C MET A 187 6.71 9.47 5.53
N VAL A 188 6.43 9.97 4.33
CA VAL A 188 7.41 10.03 3.23
C VAL A 188 8.60 10.92 3.59
N LEU A 189 8.36 12.12 4.12
CA LEU A 189 9.41 13.06 4.50
C LEU A 189 10.28 12.58 5.67
N GLN A 190 9.71 11.75 6.55
CA GLN A 190 10.45 11.06 7.62
C GLN A 190 11.10 9.75 7.18
N LYS A 191 11.02 9.40 5.89
CA LYS A 191 11.51 8.14 5.32
C LYS A 191 10.91 6.89 5.97
N LYS A 192 9.67 6.99 6.45
CA LYS A 192 8.92 5.86 7.01
C LYS A 192 8.17 5.13 5.90
N PHE A 193 8.92 4.73 4.89
CA PHE A 193 8.40 4.11 3.67
C PHE A 193 7.70 2.78 3.94
N GLN A 194 8.02 2.11 5.04
CA GLN A 194 7.34 0.90 5.51
C GLN A 194 5.85 1.11 5.83
N GLY A 195 5.45 2.33 6.20
CA GLY A 195 4.05 2.67 6.48
C GLY A 195 3.24 3.09 5.25
N VAL A 196 3.87 3.27 4.09
CA VAL A 196 3.21 3.75 2.86
C VAL A 196 3.10 2.62 1.85
N SER A 197 2.06 1.80 1.99
CA SER A 197 1.69 0.74 1.03
C SER A 197 0.63 1.24 0.02
N PHE A 198 0.43 0.56 -1.10
CA PHE A 198 -0.73 0.79 -1.98
C PHE A 198 -2.00 0.59 -1.20
N LEU A 199 -2.10 -0.43 -0.34
CA LEU A 199 -3.32 -0.62 0.46
C LEU A 199 -3.59 0.63 1.31
N HIS A 200 -2.56 1.23 1.92
CA HIS A 200 -2.68 2.53 2.58
C HIS A 200 -3.13 3.64 1.62
N VAL A 201 -2.46 3.82 0.47
CA VAL A 201 -2.78 4.89 -0.51
C VAL A 201 -4.20 4.71 -1.09
N TYR A 202 -4.53 3.50 -1.54
CA TYR A 202 -5.84 3.09 -2.03
C TYR A 202 -6.92 3.34 -1.00
N LEU A 203 -6.72 2.93 0.27
CA LEU A 203 -7.73 3.14 1.31
C LEU A 203 -7.87 4.61 1.69
N ARG A 204 -6.81 5.42 1.64
CA ARG A 204 -6.92 6.88 1.82
C ARG A 204 -7.73 7.54 0.72
N VAL A 205 -7.52 7.14 -0.53
CA VAL A 205 -8.32 7.60 -1.68
C VAL A 205 -9.75 7.09 -1.60
N LEU A 206 -9.95 5.81 -1.28
CA LEU A 206 -11.28 5.21 -1.12
C LEU A 206 -12.07 5.90 -0.01
N ASN A 207 -11.43 6.21 1.12
CA ASN A 207 -12.05 6.93 2.21
C ASN A 207 -12.41 8.38 1.80
N LEU A 208 -11.55 9.08 1.06
CA LEU A 208 -11.88 10.39 0.48
C LEU A 208 -13.15 10.32 -0.38
N TRP A 209 -13.22 9.37 -1.30
CA TRP A 209 -14.38 9.21 -2.19
C TRP A 209 -15.64 8.72 -1.46
N GLY A 210 -15.49 7.87 -0.45
CA GLY A 210 -16.61 7.45 0.40
C GLY A 210 -17.28 8.65 1.10
N TRP A 211 -16.47 9.57 1.65
CA TRP A 211 -16.98 10.79 2.27
C TRP A 211 -17.50 11.82 1.27
N PHE A 212 -16.93 11.89 0.06
CA PHE A 212 -17.49 12.68 -1.04
C PHE A 212 -18.93 12.22 -1.36
N ILE A 213 -19.13 10.90 -1.51
CA ILE A 213 -20.46 10.34 -1.80
C ILE A 213 -21.40 10.51 -0.61
N ALA A 214 -20.91 10.38 0.63
CA ALA A 214 -21.70 10.65 1.83
C ALA A 214 -22.19 12.09 1.89
N CYS A 215 -21.35 13.07 1.52
CA CYS A 215 -21.77 14.48 1.45
C CYS A 215 -22.72 14.75 0.28
N HIS A 216 -22.48 14.17 -0.89
CA HIS A 216 -23.25 14.47 -2.09
C HIS A 216 -24.62 13.78 -2.15
N CYS A 217 -24.69 12.53 -1.66
CA CYS A 217 -25.87 11.67 -1.81
C CYS A 217 -26.56 11.34 -0.49
N GLY A 218 -25.85 11.42 0.64
CA GLY A 218 -26.31 10.93 1.94
C GLY A 218 -26.41 12.00 3.03
N CYS A 219 -26.29 13.29 2.66
CA CYS A 219 -26.13 14.35 3.65
C CYS A 219 -27.34 14.42 4.59
N GLY A 220 -27.08 14.33 5.90
CA GLY A 220 -28.01 14.66 6.96
C GLY A 220 -29.05 13.61 7.40
N ALA A 221 -29.23 12.53 6.66
CA ALA A 221 -30.12 11.44 7.07
C ALA A 221 -29.36 10.35 7.84
N GLU A 222 -29.49 9.10 7.42
CA GLU A 222 -28.83 7.91 7.96
C GLU A 222 -27.29 7.99 7.98
N ALA A 223 -26.67 8.97 7.30
CA ALA A 223 -25.22 9.24 7.40
C ALA A 223 -24.81 9.89 8.74
N PHE A 224 -25.77 10.40 9.52
CA PHE A 224 -25.54 11.04 10.82
C PHE A 224 -24.81 10.12 11.81
N VAL A 225 -25.32 8.90 12.04
CA VAL A 225 -24.76 8.00 13.05
C VAL A 225 -23.34 7.53 12.69
N PRO A 226 -23.04 7.12 11.44
CA PRO A 226 -21.67 6.84 11.03
C PRO A 226 -20.73 8.04 11.21
N ALA A 227 -21.21 9.26 10.95
CA ALA A 227 -20.44 10.48 11.17
C ALA A 227 -20.19 10.73 12.66
N LEU A 228 -21.18 10.52 13.51
CA LEU A 228 -21.04 10.64 14.97
C LEU A 228 -20.01 9.64 15.51
N VAL A 229 -20.17 8.35 15.18
CA VAL A 229 -19.25 7.29 15.60
C VAL A 229 -17.84 7.53 15.07
N SER A 230 -17.71 7.96 13.80
CA SER A 230 -16.42 8.25 13.21
C SER A 230 -15.72 9.45 13.85
N SER A 231 -16.42 10.54 14.11
CA SER A 231 -15.82 11.74 14.73
C SER A 231 -15.42 11.48 16.18
N GLY A 232 -16.22 10.75 16.94
CA GLY A 232 -15.86 10.32 18.30
C GLY A 232 -14.61 9.44 18.32
N CYS A 233 -14.55 8.43 17.46
CA CYS A 233 -13.36 7.57 17.33
C CYS A 233 -12.11 8.37 16.95
N GLN A 234 -12.20 9.21 15.91
CA GLN A 234 -11.08 10.01 15.42
C GLN A 234 -10.59 11.03 16.47
N THR A 235 -11.49 11.58 17.28
CA THR A 235 -11.11 12.45 18.41
C THR A 235 -10.17 11.73 19.37
N VAL A 236 -10.50 10.49 19.75
CA VAL A 236 -9.66 9.68 20.65
C VAL A 236 -8.34 9.33 19.99
N VAL A 237 -8.35 8.90 18.73
CA VAL A 237 -7.14 8.53 17.98
C VAL A 237 -6.17 9.70 17.85
N TYR A 238 -6.66 10.85 17.37
CA TYR A 238 -5.83 12.04 17.22
C TYR A 238 -5.43 12.66 18.55
N GLY A 239 -6.27 12.58 19.58
CA GLY A 239 -5.92 12.96 20.95
C GLY A 239 -4.75 12.15 21.48
N LEU A 240 -4.75 10.83 21.25
CA LEU A 240 -3.62 9.96 21.58
C LEU A 240 -2.38 10.35 20.76
N TYR A 241 -2.48 10.60 19.46
CA TYR A 241 -1.36 11.03 18.61
C TYR A 241 -0.77 12.39 19.01
N SER A 242 -1.61 13.33 19.40
CA SER A 242 -1.18 14.61 19.97
C SER A 242 -0.47 14.40 21.31
N SER A 243 -0.98 13.53 22.17
CA SER A 243 -0.34 13.21 23.46
C SER A 243 1.08 12.64 23.29
N PHE A 244 1.30 11.78 22.28
CA PHE A 244 2.63 11.25 21.96
C PHE A 244 3.62 12.33 21.56
N SER A 245 3.15 13.39 20.90
CA SER A 245 4.00 14.50 20.46
C SER A 245 4.42 15.39 21.64
N CYS A 246 3.58 15.51 22.67
CA CYS A 246 3.84 16.36 23.83
C CYS A 246 4.61 15.67 24.96
N THR A 247 4.49 14.33 25.11
CA THR A 247 5.20 13.60 26.16
C THR A 247 6.60 13.17 25.70
N SER A 248 7.60 14.02 25.92
CA SER A 248 9.01 13.67 25.72
C SER A 248 9.57 12.88 26.92
N SER A 249 10.40 11.88 26.62
CA SER A 249 11.41 11.23 27.48
C SER A 249 10.98 10.45 28.75
N SER A 250 10.78 9.13 28.61
CA SER A 250 11.34 8.14 29.56
C SER A 250 11.37 6.73 28.94
N PRO A 251 12.52 6.01 28.96
CA PRO A 251 12.65 4.64 28.44
C PRO A 251 11.77 3.61 29.15
N SER A 252 11.39 3.83 30.42
CA SER A 252 10.61 2.85 31.22
C SER A 252 9.14 2.70 30.79
N ARG A 253 8.67 3.50 29.83
CA ARG A 253 7.27 3.54 29.38
C ARG A 253 6.99 2.76 28.09
N SER A 254 7.92 1.92 27.62
CA SER A 254 7.76 1.09 26.40
C SER A 254 6.42 0.31 26.36
N ASP A 255 6.09 -0.42 27.44
CA ASP A 255 4.87 -1.24 27.51
C ASP A 255 3.58 -0.41 27.42
N SER A 256 3.56 0.78 28.02
CA SER A 256 2.41 1.69 27.95
C SER A 256 2.13 2.20 26.53
N ARG A 257 3.12 2.18 25.64
CA ARG A 257 3.00 2.69 24.26
C ARG A 257 2.46 1.62 23.31
N VAL A 258 2.96 0.39 23.44
CA VAL A 258 2.43 -0.78 22.71
C VAL A 258 0.97 -1.05 23.10
N SER A 259 0.64 -0.93 24.39
CA SER A 259 -0.74 -1.00 24.89
C SER A 259 -1.64 0.05 24.22
N ARG A 260 -1.22 1.32 24.17
CA ARG A 260 -2.00 2.41 23.53
C ARG A 260 -2.19 2.24 22.02
N ALA A 261 -1.18 1.77 21.29
CA ALA A 261 -1.33 1.46 19.86
C ALA A 261 -2.37 0.33 19.63
N THR A 262 -2.38 -0.67 20.51
CA THR A 262 -3.35 -1.76 20.49
C THR A 262 -4.78 -1.25 20.80
N TRP A 263 -4.92 -0.26 21.69
CA TRP A 263 -6.20 0.41 21.95
C TRP A 263 -6.71 1.19 20.75
N VAL A 264 -5.86 1.99 20.08
CA VAL A 264 -6.23 2.71 18.85
C VAL A 264 -6.76 1.74 17.79
N PHE A 265 -6.07 0.61 17.60
CA PHE A 265 -6.48 -0.43 16.67
C PHE A 265 -7.85 -1.02 17.03
N ARG A 266 -8.07 -1.42 18.30
CA ARG A 266 -9.34 -1.99 18.76
C ARG A 266 -10.50 -1.00 18.61
N LEU A 267 -10.25 0.26 18.92
CA LEU A 267 -11.23 1.35 18.81
C LEU A 267 -11.65 1.55 17.35
N GLN A 268 -10.70 1.53 16.40
CA GLN A 268 -10.99 1.67 14.97
C GLN A 268 -11.76 0.47 14.40
N ILE A 269 -11.44 -0.76 14.81
CA ILE A 269 -12.23 -1.94 14.43
C ILE A 269 -13.65 -1.83 14.98
N ALA A 270 -13.80 -1.47 16.25
CA ALA A 270 -15.11 -1.29 16.87
C ALA A 270 -15.93 -0.23 16.12
N GLN A 271 -15.32 0.90 15.75
CA GLN A 271 -15.94 1.92 14.90
C GLN A 271 -16.47 1.33 13.59
N TYR A 272 -15.65 0.57 12.86
CA TYR A 272 -16.06 -0.05 11.59
C TYR A 272 -17.22 -1.04 11.77
N ILE A 273 -17.17 -1.88 12.80
CA ILE A 273 -18.23 -2.85 13.10
C ILE A 273 -19.54 -2.12 13.46
N LEU A 274 -19.48 -1.08 14.30
CA LEU A 274 -20.65 -0.28 14.66
C LEU A 274 -21.26 0.43 13.46
N CYS A 275 -20.43 1.05 12.60
CA CYS A 275 -20.91 1.69 11.38
C CYS A 275 -21.50 0.68 10.38
N ALA A 276 -20.94 -0.53 10.28
CA ALA A 276 -21.46 -1.59 9.41
C ALA A 276 -22.81 -2.11 9.92
N GLY A 277 -22.91 -2.39 11.22
CA GLY A 277 -24.16 -2.80 11.87
C GLY A 277 -25.26 -1.76 11.72
N HIS A 278 -24.94 -0.48 11.96
CA HIS A 278 -25.86 0.62 11.69
C HIS A 278 -26.31 0.65 10.24
N SER A 279 -25.39 0.57 9.28
CA SER A 279 -25.72 0.65 7.85
C SER A 279 -26.63 -0.48 7.39
N LEU A 280 -26.45 -1.69 7.95
CA LEU A 280 -27.32 -2.83 7.69
C LEU A 280 -28.70 -2.61 8.31
N ALA A 281 -28.76 -2.18 9.58
CA ALA A 281 -30.02 -1.92 10.27
C ALA A 281 -30.82 -0.80 9.60
N ALA A 282 -30.16 0.29 9.21
CA ALA A 282 -30.78 1.42 8.52
C ALA A 282 -31.25 1.07 7.09
N ALA A 283 -30.63 0.08 6.44
CA ALA A 283 -31.07 -0.43 5.15
C ALA A 283 -32.25 -1.43 5.23
N ILE A 284 -32.34 -2.19 6.32
CA ILE A 284 -33.41 -3.18 6.53
C ILE A 284 -34.67 -2.54 7.14
N TRP A 285 -34.48 -1.72 8.18
CA TRP A 285 -35.56 -1.16 9.00
C TRP A 285 -35.70 0.36 8.89
N GLY A 286 -34.73 1.04 8.26
CA GLY A 286 -34.73 2.49 8.10
C GLY A 286 -35.03 2.93 6.67
N HIS A 287 -34.71 4.19 6.39
CA HIS A 287 -34.93 4.81 5.08
C HIS A 287 -33.63 4.91 4.27
N PHE A 288 -32.62 4.09 4.60
CA PHE A 288 -31.32 4.19 3.95
C PHE A 288 -31.35 3.53 2.57
N PRO A 289 -31.02 4.25 1.48
CA PRO A 289 -31.01 3.66 0.15
C PRO A 289 -30.04 2.47 0.09
N ALA A 290 -30.53 1.29 -0.32
CA ALA A 290 -29.75 0.05 -0.33
C ALA A 290 -28.41 0.17 -1.10
N LYS A 291 -28.39 0.95 -2.19
CA LYS A 291 -27.17 1.24 -2.97
C LYS A 291 -26.13 2.00 -2.15
N LEU A 292 -26.57 2.99 -1.37
CA LEU A 292 -25.69 3.80 -0.53
C LEU A 292 -25.20 3.01 0.69
N ALA A 293 -26.07 2.17 1.26
CA ALA A 293 -25.70 1.20 2.30
C ALA A 293 -24.65 0.19 1.80
N ALA A 294 -24.86 -0.40 0.63
CA ALA A 294 -23.92 -1.34 0.02
C ALA A 294 -22.56 -0.69 -0.26
N LEU A 295 -22.55 0.55 -0.76
CA LEU A 295 -21.32 1.31 -0.96
C LEU A 295 -20.60 1.60 0.37
N HIS A 296 -21.34 1.98 1.40
CA HIS A 296 -20.76 2.24 2.72
C HIS A 296 -20.17 0.96 3.32
N LEU A 297 -20.87 -0.17 3.22
CA LEU A 297 -20.36 -1.49 3.60
C LEU A 297 -19.14 -1.91 2.78
N PHE A 298 -19.08 -1.58 1.49
CA PHE A 298 -17.90 -1.80 0.66
C PHE A 298 -16.69 -1.03 1.17
N VAL A 299 -16.85 0.27 1.48
CA VAL A 299 -15.76 1.10 2.03
C VAL A 299 -15.29 0.55 3.39
N ILE A 300 -16.22 0.21 4.28
CA ILE A 300 -15.91 -0.38 5.60
C ILE A 300 -15.21 -1.74 5.44
N GLY A 301 -15.71 -2.61 4.57
CA GLY A 301 -15.13 -3.93 4.31
C GLY A 301 -13.70 -3.84 3.83
N ASN A 302 -13.41 -2.93 2.90
CA ASN A 302 -12.04 -2.65 2.44
C ASN A 302 -11.16 -2.10 3.58
N GLY A 303 -11.71 -1.22 4.44
CA GLY A 303 -11.02 -0.71 5.62
C GLY A 303 -10.64 -1.81 6.62
N LEU A 304 -11.51 -2.80 6.83
CA LEU A 304 -11.28 -3.93 7.75
C LEU A 304 -10.20 -4.91 7.27
N ILE A 305 -9.93 -5.01 5.95
CA ILE A 305 -8.88 -5.88 5.39
C ILE A 305 -7.48 -5.53 5.96
N LEU A 306 -7.20 -4.25 6.24
CA LEU A 306 -5.95 -3.82 6.90
C LEU A 306 -5.73 -4.51 8.25
N TYR A 307 -6.82 -4.75 8.98
CA TYR A 307 -6.79 -5.22 10.35
C TYR A 307 -6.70 -6.75 10.42
N THR A 308 -7.15 -7.47 9.38
CA THR A 308 -7.00 -8.93 9.28
C THR A 308 -5.57 -9.34 8.94
N GLU A 309 -4.86 -8.59 8.08
CA GLU A 309 -3.45 -8.84 7.76
C GLU A 309 -2.51 -8.56 8.94
N TRP A 310 -2.87 -7.62 9.84
CA TRP A 310 -2.09 -7.29 11.02
C TRP A 310 -1.96 -8.44 12.02
N HIS A 311 -2.88 -9.42 12.04
CA HIS A 311 -2.79 -10.57 12.95
C HIS A 311 -2.20 -11.82 12.32
N SER A 312 -2.22 -11.94 10.99
CA SER A 312 -1.55 -13.04 10.32
C SER A 312 -0.04 -12.90 10.39
N GLU A 313 0.52 -11.69 10.33
CA GLU A 313 1.98 -11.48 10.25
C GLU A 313 2.74 -11.67 11.59
N PRO A 314 2.38 -11.05 12.74
CA PRO A 314 3.18 -11.15 13.96
C PRO A 314 3.06 -12.52 14.62
N LEU A 315 1.90 -13.17 14.53
CA LEU A 315 1.68 -14.52 15.08
C LEU A 315 2.31 -15.61 14.21
N ALA A 316 2.29 -15.48 12.88
CA ALA A 316 3.03 -16.38 12.00
C ALA A 316 4.54 -16.15 12.12
N ALA A 317 5.01 -14.90 12.11
CA ALA A 317 6.42 -14.57 12.24
C ALA A 317 7.00 -14.96 13.61
N SER A 318 6.24 -14.82 14.71
CA SER A 318 6.69 -15.26 16.05
C SER A 318 6.64 -16.77 16.26
N ARG A 319 5.71 -17.48 15.61
CA ARG A 319 5.71 -18.96 15.57
C ARG A 319 6.87 -19.49 14.71
N LEU A 320 7.12 -18.87 13.56
CA LEU A 320 8.22 -19.20 12.66
C LEU A 320 9.57 -18.84 13.28
N SER A 321 9.69 -17.72 14.00
CA SER A 321 10.94 -17.32 14.68
C SER A 321 11.25 -18.17 15.90
N ARG A 322 10.23 -18.74 16.56
CA ARG A 322 10.40 -19.75 17.63
C ARG A 322 10.74 -21.13 17.07
N GLN A 323 10.43 -21.40 15.80
CA GLN A 323 10.83 -22.64 15.11
C GLN A 323 12.19 -22.50 14.42
N SER A 324 12.60 -21.30 14.00
CA SER A 324 13.87 -21.03 13.30
C SER A 324 15.02 -20.64 14.22
N SER A 325 14.95 -20.97 15.52
CA SER A 325 16.09 -20.88 16.42
C SER A 325 17.14 -21.98 16.18
N ASP A 326 16.94 -22.81 15.15
CA ASP A 326 17.96 -23.72 14.63
C ASP A 326 18.86 -23.00 13.62
N GLU A 327 20.17 -23.27 13.75
CA GLU A 327 21.39 -22.81 13.08
C GLU A 327 21.39 -22.83 11.52
N SER A 328 20.32 -22.47 10.83
CA SER A 328 20.35 -22.36 9.37
C SER A 328 21.19 -21.15 8.91
N PRO A 329 22.13 -21.33 7.96
CA PRO A 329 22.99 -20.25 7.49
C PRO A 329 22.17 -19.14 6.80
N ARG A 330 22.55 -17.87 7.03
CA ARG A 330 21.89 -16.69 6.44
C ARG A 330 22.02 -16.72 4.91
N ARG A 331 20.94 -17.10 4.23
CA ARG A 331 20.87 -17.12 2.76
C ARG A 331 20.63 -15.73 2.17
N VAL A 332 21.18 -15.46 0.99
CA VAL A 332 20.89 -14.26 0.20
C VAL A 332 19.83 -14.59 -0.85
N THR A 333 18.71 -13.86 -0.81
CA THR A 333 17.60 -14.03 -1.76
C THR A 333 17.50 -12.82 -2.70
N PHE A 334 17.68 -13.05 -3.99
CA PHE A 334 17.47 -12.04 -5.03
C PHE A 334 16.00 -12.00 -5.43
N SER A 335 15.36 -10.84 -5.21
CA SER A 335 13.94 -10.64 -5.46
C SER A 335 13.72 -9.71 -6.66
N PHE A 336 13.08 -10.23 -7.70
CA PHE A 336 12.82 -9.51 -8.95
C PHE A 336 11.36 -9.08 -9.07
N ASP A 337 11.13 -7.84 -9.52
CA ASP A 337 9.79 -7.27 -9.64
C ASP A 337 9.03 -7.58 -10.95
N SER A 338 7.72 -7.36 -10.91
CA SER A 338 6.79 -7.48 -12.02
C SER A 338 6.99 -6.27 -12.92
N CYS A 339 7.27 -6.51 -14.19
CA CYS A 339 7.75 -5.45 -15.07
C CYS A 339 7.38 -5.63 -16.55
N GLY A 340 6.56 -6.64 -16.89
CA GLY A 340 6.24 -6.95 -18.28
C GLY A 340 7.50 -7.08 -19.13
N TRP A 341 7.52 -6.44 -20.30
CA TRP A 341 8.68 -6.41 -21.21
C TRP A 341 9.93 -5.73 -20.65
N LEU A 342 9.84 -4.93 -19.58
CA LEU A 342 11.03 -4.35 -18.94
C LEU A 342 11.88 -5.38 -18.19
N PHE A 343 11.39 -6.63 -18.02
CA PHE A 343 12.17 -7.73 -17.45
C PHE A 343 13.48 -8.03 -18.19
N VAL A 344 13.66 -7.52 -19.41
CA VAL A 344 14.97 -7.53 -20.11
C VAL A 344 16.08 -6.86 -19.30
N TYR A 345 15.75 -5.88 -18.44
CA TYR A 345 16.68 -5.31 -17.47
C TYR A 345 17.11 -6.36 -16.44
N HIS A 346 16.16 -7.13 -15.93
CA HIS A 346 16.45 -8.22 -14.98
C HIS A 346 17.32 -9.30 -15.61
N PHE A 347 17.15 -9.59 -16.91
CA PHE A 347 18.06 -10.49 -17.63
C PHE A 347 19.50 -9.98 -17.61
N GLY A 348 19.71 -8.68 -17.73
CA GLY A 348 21.03 -8.06 -17.57
C GLY A 348 21.63 -8.27 -16.18
N VAL A 349 20.85 -8.01 -15.14
CA VAL A 349 21.25 -8.24 -13.74
C VAL A 349 21.53 -9.72 -13.49
N GLY A 350 20.65 -10.60 -13.99
CA GLY A 350 20.77 -12.04 -13.89
C GLY A 350 22.01 -12.58 -14.61
N PHE A 351 22.38 -12.02 -15.76
CA PHE A 351 23.60 -12.40 -16.47
C PHE A 351 24.84 -12.09 -15.62
N TRP A 352 24.88 -10.91 -14.98
CA TRP A 352 25.96 -10.58 -14.04
C TRP A 352 26.00 -11.55 -12.86
N LEU A 353 24.85 -11.89 -12.27
CA LEU A 353 24.78 -12.86 -11.16
C LEU A 353 25.25 -14.25 -11.60
N SER A 354 24.88 -14.68 -12.80
CA SER A 354 25.27 -15.98 -13.35
C SER A 354 26.79 -16.09 -13.56
N ASP A 355 27.40 -15.04 -14.12
CA ASP A 355 28.85 -14.95 -14.36
C ASP A 355 29.68 -14.96 -13.07
N ASN A 356 29.17 -14.35 -12.00
CA ASN A 356 29.94 -14.11 -10.77
C ASN A 356 29.63 -15.07 -9.62
N LEU A 357 28.46 -15.72 -9.61
CA LEU A 357 28.01 -16.61 -8.52
C LEU A 357 28.01 -18.09 -8.91
N GLY A 358 28.52 -18.45 -10.10
CA GLY A 358 28.65 -19.84 -10.52
C GLY A 358 27.31 -20.58 -10.62
N LEU A 359 26.28 -19.89 -11.11
CA LEU A 359 24.90 -20.41 -11.12
C LEU A 359 24.61 -21.37 -12.29
N LEU A 360 25.49 -21.43 -13.29
CA LEU A 360 25.31 -22.28 -14.47
C LEU A 360 25.29 -23.76 -14.08
N ARG A 361 24.38 -24.51 -14.70
CA ARG A 361 24.27 -25.95 -14.51
C ARG A 361 25.55 -26.64 -14.99
N LYS A 362 26.18 -27.44 -14.11
CA LYS A 362 27.32 -28.28 -14.45
C LYS A 362 26.85 -29.62 -15.03
N PRO A 363 27.50 -30.18 -16.07
CA PRO A 363 27.14 -31.48 -16.62
C PRO A 363 27.26 -32.61 -15.61
N ASP A 364 28.28 -32.55 -14.75
CA ASP A 364 28.63 -33.62 -13.81
C ASP A 364 27.76 -33.62 -12.55
N GLU A 365 27.13 -32.48 -12.24
CA GLU A 365 26.24 -32.31 -11.10
C GLU A 365 25.00 -31.50 -11.51
N PRO A 366 24.06 -32.11 -12.26
CA PRO A 366 22.97 -31.39 -12.90
C PRO A 366 21.99 -30.72 -11.91
N HIS A 367 22.06 -31.05 -10.62
CA HIS A 367 21.21 -30.51 -9.57
C HIS A 367 21.95 -29.65 -8.54
N SER A 368 23.28 -29.49 -8.61
CA SER A 368 24.01 -28.67 -7.64
C SER A 368 23.83 -27.17 -7.88
N MET A 369 23.63 -26.43 -6.79
CA MET A 369 23.50 -24.97 -6.73
C MET A 369 24.14 -24.47 -5.42
N PRO A 370 24.71 -23.24 -5.40
CA PRO A 370 25.22 -22.65 -4.17
C PRO A 370 24.14 -22.59 -3.08
N GLU A 371 24.46 -23.12 -1.89
CA GLU A 371 23.47 -23.20 -0.81
C GLU A 371 23.08 -21.84 -0.20
N GLU A 372 23.89 -20.84 -0.45
CA GLU A 372 23.76 -19.49 0.09
C GLU A 372 22.87 -18.59 -0.75
N VAL A 373 22.39 -19.06 -1.92
CA VAL A 373 21.62 -18.25 -2.86
C VAL A 373 20.20 -18.82 -3.04
N ALA A 374 19.23 -17.91 -3.08
CA ALA A 374 17.85 -18.18 -3.48
C ALA A 374 17.29 -17.04 -4.33
N PHE A 375 16.15 -17.29 -4.98
CA PHE A 375 15.51 -16.37 -5.90
C PHE A 375 14.02 -16.25 -5.60
N SER A 376 13.48 -15.05 -5.77
CA SER A 376 12.04 -14.83 -5.76
C SER A 376 11.62 -13.88 -6.86
N GLY A 377 10.40 -14.05 -7.35
CA GLY A 377 9.91 -13.19 -8.40
C GLY A 377 8.43 -13.31 -8.66
N SER A 378 7.94 -12.32 -9.40
CA SER A 378 6.54 -12.18 -9.80
C SER A 378 6.50 -11.80 -11.28
N SER A 379 5.58 -12.36 -12.07
CA SER A 379 5.44 -12.06 -13.50
C SER A 379 6.80 -12.22 -14.22
N GLY A 380 7.22 -11.24 -15.03
CA GLY A 380 8.56 -11.23 -15.65
C GLY A 380 9.74 -11.46 -14.69
N GLY A 381 9.64 -11.02 -13.43
CA GLY A 381 10.64 -11.29 -12.39
C GLY A 381 10.73 -12.77 -11.98
N SER A 382 9.61 -13.50 -12.03
CA SER A 382 9.60 -14.95 -11.78
C SER A 382 10.30 -15.73 -12.89
N LEU A 383 10.22 -15.25 -14.14
CA LEU A 383 10.85 -15.90 -15.29
C LEU A 383 12.38 -15.88 -15.18
N ILE A 384 12.97 -14.72 -14.87
CA ILE A 384 14.42 -14.63 -14.66
C ILE A 384 14.86 -15.39 -13.41
N ALA A 385 14.07 -15.37 -12.33
CA ALA A 385 14.34 -16.19 -11.15
C ALA A 385 14.39 -17.69 -11.50
N CYS A 386 13.50 -18.15 -12.39
CA CYS A 386 13.52 -19.52 -12.91
C CYS A 386 14.79 -19.80 -13.72
N VAL A 387 15.16 -18.92 -14.65
CA VAL A 387 16.36 -19.08 -15.49
C VAL A 387 17.62 -19.23 -14.63
N LEU A 388 17.76 -18.38 -13.62
CA LEU A 388 18.91 -18.41 -12.69
C LEU A 388 18.90 -19.65 -11.79
N ALA A 389 17.75 -20.02 -11.23
CA ALA A 389 17.63 -21.19 -10.37
C ALA A 389 17.85 -22.51 -11.13
N CYS A 390 17.35 -22.61 -12.37
CA CYS A 390 17.59 -23.75 -13.25
C CYS A 390 19.03 -23.83 -13.77
N GLY A 391 19.81 -22.73 -13.67
CA GLY A 391 21.17 -22.66 -14.20
C GLY A 391 21.24 -22.65 -15.72
N ASN A 392 20.22 -22.11 -16.38
CA ASN A 392 20.17 -21.95 -17.83
C ASN A 392 21.08 -20.79 -18.27
N ASN A 393 21.60 -20.86 -19.50
CA ASN A 393 22.35 -19.75 -20.08
C ASN A 393 21.41 -18.54 -20.29
N VAL A 394 21.65 -17.48 -19.53
CA VAL A 394 20.81 -16.27 -19.53
C VAL A 394 20.80 -15.60 -20.90
N ARG A 395 21.91 -15.65 -21.65
CA ARG A 395 22.04 -15.01 -22.96
C ARG A 395 21.21 -15.74 -24.02
N ASP A 396 21.25 -17.06 -24.05
CA ASP A 396 20.50 -17.86 -25.02
C ASP A 396 18.98 -17.65 -24.85
N VAL A 397 18.52 -17.59 -23.59
CA VAL A 397 17.12 -17.30 -23.27
C VAL A 397 16.76 -15.86 -23.65
N PHE A 398 17.64 -14.90 -23.38
CA PHE A 398 17.44 -13.50 -23.75
C PHE A 398 17.33 -13.31 -25.27
N ASP A 399 18.22 -13.92 -26.06
CA ASP A 399 18.19 -13.83 -27.52
C ASP A 399 16.89 -14.39 -28.08
N PHE A 400 16.41 -15.53 -27.55
CA PHE A 400 15.09 -16.07 -27.90
C PHE A 400 13.94 -15.10 -27.56
N ILE A 401 13.98 -14.42 -26.41
CA ILE A 401 12.97 -13.43 -26.04
C ILE A 401 12.97 -12.26 -27.04
N VAL A 402 14.15 -11.78 -27.43
CA VAL A 402 14.29 -10.68 -28.40
C VAL A 402 13.76 -11.09 -29.78
N GLU A 403 13.90 -12.35 -30.19
CA GLU A 403 13.30 -12.87 -31.43
C GLU A 403 11.76 -12.84 -31.41
N GLN A 404 11.12 -12.94 -30.25
CA GLN A 404 9.65 -12.85 -30.12
C GLN A 404 9.13 -11.40 -30.17
N GLN A 405 10.02 -10.40 -30.06
CA GLN A 405 9.65 -8.98 -29.98
C GLN A 405 8.79 -8.48 -31.16
N PRO A 406 9.07 -8.81 -32.44
CA PRO A 406 8.29 -8.28 -33.56
C PRO A 406 6.83 -8.73 -33.54
N LEU A 407 6.56 -9.96 -33.07
CA LEU A 407 5.21 -10.49 -32.89
C LEU A 407 4.48 -9.74 -31.77
N CYS A 408 5.15 -9.58 -30.63
CA CYS A 408 4.56 -8.93 -29.45
C CYS A 408 4.36 -7.42 -29.62
N LYS A 409 5.17 -6.76 -30.47
CA LYS A 409 4.98 -5.35 -30.84
C LYS A 409 3.72 -5.14 -31.69
N ARG A 410 3.38 -6.11 -32.55
CA ARG A 410 2.16 -6.06 -33.38
C ARG A 410 0.92 -6.42 -32.57
N ASN A 411 1.02 -7.43 -31.71
CA ASN A 411 -0.04 -7.85 -30.82
C ASN A 411 0.52 -8.10 -29.40
N PRO A 412 0.29 -7.19 -28.43
CA PRO A 412 0.79 -7.33 -27.07
C PRO A 412 0.38 -8.64 -26.37
N VAL A 413 -0.77 -9.21 -26.72
CA VAL A 413 -1.26 -10.47 -26.10
C VAL A 413 -0.39 -11.67 -26.47
N GLU A 414 0.38 -11.60 -27.56
CA GLU A 414 1.34 -12.65 -27.95
C GLU A 414 2.46 -12.87 -26.93
N MET A 415 2.62 -11.96 -25.96
CA MET A 415 3.60 -12.14 -24.89
C MET A 415 3.32 -13.39 -24.04
N PHE A 416 2.05 -13.74 -23.79
CA PHE A 416 1.73 -14.88 -22.91
C PHE A 416 2.02 -16.23 -23.59
N PRO A 417 1.63 -16.47 -24.85
CA PRO A 417 2.07 -17.64 -25.59
C PRO A 417 3.60 -17.68 -25.79
N ALA A 418 4.26 -16.52 -25.96
CA ALA A 418 5.71 -16.45 -26.10
C ALA A 418 6.44 -16.93 -24.83
N VAL A 419 5.93 -16.58 -23.65
CA VAL A 419 6.44 -17.08 -22.36
C VAL A 419 6.35 -18.61 -22.30
N GLU A 420 5.20 -19.19 -22.65
CA GLU A 420 5.04 -20.64 -22.62
C GLU A 420 5.98 -21.34 -23.62
N ARG A 421 6.16 -20.79 -24.83
CA ARG A 421 7.15 -21.28 -25.81
C ARG A 421 8.57 -21.24 -25.25
N ALA A 422 8.96 -20.17 -24.56
CA ALA A 422 10.28 -20.06 -23.95
C ALA A 422 10.48 -21.11 -22.85
N LEU A 423 9.51 -21.24 -21.94
CA LEU A 423 9.57 -22.20 -20.84
C LEU A 423 9.67 -23.64 -21.37
N ARG A 424 8.90 -23.99 -22.41
CA ARG A 424 8.94 -25.32 -23.03
C ARG A 424 10.22 -25.58 -23.82
N LYS A 425 10.86 -24.55 -24.40
CA LYS A 425 12.13 -24.67 -25.14
C LYS A 425 13.33 -24.87 -24.22
N PHE A 426 13.36 -24.20 -23.07
CA PHE A 426 14.51 -24.18 -22.15
C PHE A 426 14.34 -25.06 -20.89
N GLN A 427 13.29 -25.87 -20.82
CA GLN A 427 13.16 -26.90 -19.76
C GLN A 427 14.07 -28.09 -20.03
N PHE A 428 14.31 -28.88 -18.98
CA PHE A 428 15.01 -30.16 -19.04
C PHE A 428 14.45 -31.10 -17.98
N GLU A 429 14.71 -32.41 -18.13
CA GLU A 429 14.23 -33.42 -17.20
C GLU A 429 14.77 -33.16 -15.78
N GLY A 430 13.88 -33.13 -14.79
CA GLY A 430 14.24 -32.83 -13.40
C GLY A 430 14.58 -31.36 -13.09
N ALA A 431 14.26 -30.41 -13.97
CA ALA A 431 14.50 -28.99 -13.72
C ALA A 431 13.84 -28.48 -12.41
N TYR A 432 12.65 -28.98 -12.09
CA TYR A 432 11.92 -28.66 -10.86
C TYR A 432 12.73 -28.95 -9.58
N LEU A 433 13.63 -29.95 -9.59
CA LEU A 433 14.46 -30.31 -8.43
C LEU A 433 15.41 -29.18 -8.01
N ARG A 434 15.90 -28.38 -8.97
CA ARG A 434 16.73 -27.20 -8.67
C ARG A 434 15.95 -26.03 -8.09
N LEU A 435 14.62 -26.01 -8.28
CA LEU A 435 13.75 -24.94 -7.85
C LEU A 435 13.26 -25.13 -6.40
N ILE A 436 13.11 -26.38 -5.96
CA ILE A 436 12.58 -26.72 -4.64
C ILE A 436 13.42 -26.06 -3.54
N GLY A 437 12.75 -25.27 -2.69
CA GLY A 437 13.40 -24.59 -1.56
C GLY A 437 14.38 -23.48 -1.96
N ARG A 438 14.50 -23.16 -3.26
CA ARG A 438 15.41 -22.16 -3.82
C ARG A 438 14.68 -21.04 -4.54
N MET A 439 13.53 -21.35 -5.13
CA MET A 439 12.72 -20.42 -5.89
C MET A 439 11.37 -20.19 -5.24
N ARG A 440 10.94 -18.93 -5.20
CA ARG A 440 9.62 -18.51 -4.73
C ARG A 440 8.89 -17.72 -5.80
N VAL A 441 7.72 -18.20 -6.21
CA VAL A 441 6.87 -17.53 -7.19
C VAL A 441 5.70 -16.86 -6.48
N LEU A 442 5.50 -15.57 -6.74
CA LEU A 442 4.41 -14.80 -6.18
C LEU A 442 3.21 -14.80 -7.13
N LEU A 443 2.01 -15.03 -6.58
CA LEU A 443 0.75 -15.18 -7.30
C LEU A 443 -0.39 -14.51 -6.54
N THR A 444 -1.48 -14.20 -7.25
CA THR A 444 -2.76 -13.85 -6.63
C THR A 444 -3.71 -15.02 -6.71
N ARG A 445 -4.06 -15.61 -5.57
CA ARG A 445 -5.13 -16.59 -5.47
C ARG A 445 -6.49 -15.91 -5.50
N VAL A 446 -7.41 -16.45 -6.28
CA VAL A 446 -8.84 -16.07 -6.30
C VAL A 446 -9.63 -17.06 -5.44
N MET A 447 -10.49 -16.53 -4.55
CA MET A 447 -11.30 -17.29 -3.62
C MET A 447 -12.79 -16.98 -3.84
N GLN A 448 -13.65 -17.97 -3.63
CA GLN A 448 -15.11 -17.81 -3.75
C GLN A 448 -15.75 -17.09 -2.57
N HIS A 449 -15.00 -16.96 -1.46
CA HIS A 449 -15.43 -16.28 -0.25
C HIS A 449 -14.44 -15.15 0.09
N PRO A 450 -14.87 -14.13 0.85
CA PRO A 450 -13.97 -13.10 1.35
C PRO A 450 -12.79 -13.70 2.14
N PRO A 451 -11.56 -13.15 2.00
CA PRO A 451 -11.16 -12.17 0.99
C PRO A 451 -11.14 -12.80 -0.42
N PHE A 452 -11.83 -12.18 -1.39
CA PHE A 452 -11.99 -12.72 -2.75
C PHE A 452 -10.67 -12.89 -3.52
N VAL A 453 -9.62 -12.19 -3.10
CA VAL A 453 -8.25 -12.32 -3.62
C VAL A 453 -7.25 -12.31 -2.47
N GLN A 454 -6.20 -13.13 -2.56
CA GLN A 454 -5.14 -13.21 -1.57
C GLN A 454 -3.78 -13.47 -2.25
N GLY A 455 -2.72 -12.81 -1.79
CA GLY A 455 -1.37 -13.13 -2.23
C GLY A 455 -0.95 -14.53 -1.75
N GLU A 456 -0.44 -15.36 -2.65
CA GLU A 456 0.09 -16.69 -2.36
C GLU A 456 1.52 -16.80 -2.89
N VAL A 457 2.37 -17.51 -2.16
CA VAL A 457 3.73 -17.84 -2.59
C VAL A 457 3.82 -19.34 -2.79
N ILE A 458 4.26 -19.75 -3.98
CA ILE A 458 4.53 -21.14 -4.30
C ILE A 458 6.03 -21.36 -4.31
N ASP A 459 6.50 -22.29 -3.50
CA ASP A 459 7.92 -22.66 -3.32
C ASP A 459 8.18 -24.18 -3.44
N LYS A 460 7.11 -24.95 -3.68
CA LYS A 460 7.14 -26.39 -3.88
C LYS A 460 6.60 -26.72 -5.26
N PHE A 461 7.38 -27.49 -6.00
CA PHE A 461 7.07 -27.92 -7.35
C PHE A 461 7.17 -29.46 -7.40
N PRO A 462 6.07 -30.19 -7.66
CA PRO A 462 6.09 -31.64 -7.76
C PRO A 462 6.70 -32.14 -9.08
N ASP A 463 6.56 -31.38 -10.16
CA ASP A 463 7.00 -31.74 -11.50
C ASP A 463 7.23 -30.49 -12.38
N ASN A 464 7.84 -30.69 -13.57
CA ASN A 464 8.17 -29.62 -14.52
C ASN A 464 6.92 -28.93 -15.12
N GLU A 465 5.84 -29.65 -15.39
CA GLU A 465 4.64 -29.05 -15.97
C GLU A 465 3.98 -28.12 -14.96
N THR A 466 3.99 -28.49 -13.68
CA THR A 466 3.55 -27.61 -12.59
C THR A 466 4.36 -26.31 -12.53
N VAL A 467 5.68 -26.36 -12.74
CA VAL A 467 6.53 -25.15 -12.81
C VAL A 467 6.07 -24.26 -13.95
N ILE A 468 5.89 -24.83 -15.14
CA ILE A 468 5.46 -24.09 -16.34
C ILE A 468 4.10 -23.42 -16.09
N GLN A 469 3.10 -24.17 -15.60
CA GLN A 469 1.77 -23.64 -15.31
C GLN A 469 1.81 -22.55 -14.24
N THR A 470 2.65 -22.72 -13.21
CA THR A 470 2.84 -21.74 -12.13
C THR A 470 3.42 -20.42 -12.64
N LEU A 471 4.46 -20.49 -13.48
CA LEU A 471 5.08 -19.31 -14.10
C LEU A 471 4.13 -18.61 -15.08
N CYS A 472 3.41 -19.39 -15.90
CA CYS A 472 2.38 -18.87 -16.80
C CYS A 472 1.24 -18.18 -16.04
N ALA A 473 0.82 -18.73 -14.88
CA ALA A 473 -0.16 -18.08 -14.01
C ALA A 473 0.40 -16.80 -13.38
N SER A 474 1.67 -16.80 -12.97
CA SER A 474 2.33 -15.60 -12.43
C SER A 474 2.47 -14.49 -13.46
N CYS A 475 2.41 -14.79 -14.76
CA CYS A 475 2.38 -13.81 -15.85
C CYS A 475 0.96 -13.50 -16.37
N HIS A 476 -0.11 -14.06 -15.79
CA HIS A 476 -1.47 -13.96 -16.34
C HIS A 476 -2.21 -12.69 -15.88
N VAL A 477 -1.92 -11.56 -16.54
CA VAL A 477 -2.46 -10.25 -16.16
C VAL A 477 -3.98 -10.18 -16.44
N PRO A 478 -4.84 -9.88 -15.45
CA PRO A 478 -6.27 -9.71 -15.66
C PRO A 478 -6.57 -8.71 -16.78
N LEU A 479 -7.60 -8.97 -17.58
CA LEU A 479 -8.04 -8.19 -18.75
C LEU A 479 -7.09 -8.25 -19.97
N PHE A 480 -5.78 -8.37 -19.75
CA PHE A 480 -4.77 -8.40 -20.82
C PHE A 480 -4.51 -9.83 -21.34
N ALA A 481 -4.45 -10.80 -20.43
CA ALA A 481 -4.24 -12.22 -20.74
C ALA A 481 -5.55 -13.03 -20.83
N GLY A 482 -6.68 -12.41 -20.48
CA GLY A 482 -7.98 -13.05 -20.35
C GLY A 482 -8.76 -12.54 -19.13
N LEU A 483 -10.07 -12.78 -19.12
CA LEU A 483 -10.95 -12.43 -17.99
C LEU A 483 -11.00 -13.53 -16.92
N PHE A 484 -10.57 -14.75 -17.22
CA PHE A 484 -10.69 -15.89 -16.33
C PHE A 484 -9.33 -16.30 -15.77
N PRO A 485 -9.23 -16.58 -14.45
CA PRO A 485 -7.97 -16.96 -13.81
C PRO A 485 -7.50 -18.34 -14.26
N ARG A 486 -6.18 -18.56 -14.26
CA ARG A 486 -5.61 -19.89 -14.56
C ARG A 486 -5.86 -20.84 -13.39
N ARG A 487 -6.21 -22.09 -13.71
CA ARG A 487 -6.45 -23.15 -12.73
C ARG A 487 -5.21 -24.00 -12.52
N ILE A 488 -4.71 -24.07 -11.28
CA ILE A 488 -3.60 -24.93 -10.86
C ILE A 488 -4.07 -25.73 -9.65
N PHE A 489 -4.03 -27.07 -9.73
CA PHE A 489 -4.47 -28.01 -8.67
C PHE A 489 -5.83 -27.65 -8.02
N GLY A 490 -6.82 -27.26 -8.83
CA GLY A 490 -8.16 -26.91 -8.31
C GLY A 490 -8.27 -25.52 -7.66
N ARG A 491 -7.20 -24.72 -7.67
CA ARG A 491 -7.19 -23.32 -7.24
C ARG A 491 -7.04 -22.39 -8.43
N TYR A 492 -7.50 -21.16 -8.29
CA TYR A 492 -7.54 -20.16 -9.36
C TYR A 492 -6.54 -19.04 -9.08
N TYR A 493 -5.76 -18.66 -10.09
CA TYR A 493 -4.65 -17.72 -9.98
C TYR A 493 -4.62 -16.66 -11.08
N TYR A 494 -4.22 -15.45 -10.70
CA TYR A 494 -3.81 -14.36 -11.59
C TYR A 494 -2.32 -14.04 -11.42
N ASP A 495 -1.82 -13.18 -12.33
CA ASP A 495 -0.48 -12.61 -12.24
C ASP A 495 -0.21 -12.09 -10.84
N GLY A 496 1.05 -12.21 -10.45
CA GLY A 496 1.53 -11.56 -9.28
C GLY A 496 1.58 -9.99 -9.29
N LEU A 497 0.81 -9.31 -10.16
CA LEU A 497 0.49 -7.86 -10.17
C LEU A 497 1.58 -6.96 -9.51
N VAL A 498 1.18 -5.98 -8.70
CA VAL A 498 2.07 -5.06 -7.95
C VAL A 498 2.58 -5.73 -6.65
N TRP A 499 2.66 -7.07 -6.56
CA TRP A 499 3.15 -7.75 -5.35
C TRP A 499 4.65 -7.60 -5.07
N PRO A 500 5.54 -7.26 -6.03
CA PRO A 500 6.94 -7.01 -5.73
C PRO A 500 7.24 -5.52 -5.44
N ASP A 501 6.23 -4.76 -4.99
CA ASP A 501 6.40 -3.71 -3.98
C ASP A 501 6.04 -4.27 -2.59
N ARG A 502 6.51 -3.69 -1.48
CA ARG A 502 6.43 -4.28 -0.10
C ARG A 502 5.00 -4.40 0.48
N LEU A 503 4.05 -4.70 -0.37
CA LEU A 503 2.87 -3.88 -0.45
C LEU A 503 1.61 -4.76 -0.35
N LEU A 504 1.74 -6.05 -0.69
CA LEU A 504 0.76 -7.09 -0.40
C LEU A 504 1.35 -8.51 -0.17
N VAL A 505 2.64 -8.79 -0.43
CA VAL A 505 3.30 -10.09 -0.07
C VAL A 505 4.56 -9.84 0.78
N PRO A 506 4.55 -10.16 2.09
CA PRO A 506 5.70 -10.00 2.98
C PRO A 506 6.80 -11.07 2.77
N TRP A 507 6.56 -12.08 1.93
CA TRP A 507 7.32 -13.34 1.86
C TRP A 507 8.36 -13.43 0.73
N ARG A 508 9.05 -12.33 0.38
CA ARG A 508 10.04 -12.29 -0.72
C ARG A 508 11.29 -13.15 -0.50
N GLY A 509 11.59 -13.50 0.74
CA GLY A 509 12.64 -14.44 1.11
C GLY A 509 12.12 -15.38 2.18
N ALA A 510 12.80 -16.50 2.39
CA ALA A 510 12.54 -17.34 3.54
C ALA A 510 12.82 -16.56 4.84
N PRO A 511 12.12 -16.89 5.94
CA PRO A 511 12.40 -16.26 7.24
C PRO A 511 13.89 -16.40 7.58
N GLY A 512 14.60 -15.28 7.73
CA GLY A 512 16.04 -15.25 8.02
C GLY A 512 16.92 -14.80 6.84
N ASP A 513 16.39 -14.80 5.62
CA ASP A 513 17.14 -14.42 4.42
C ASP A 513 17.49 -12.92 4.37
N HIS A 514 18.66 -12.61 3.81
CA HIS A 514 18.99 -11.27 3.35
C HIS A 514 18.44 -11.06 1.93
N VAL A 515 17.48 -10.15 1.76
CA VAL A 515 16.80 -9.93 0.48
C VAL A 515 17.42 -8.76 -0.29
N VAL A 516 17.96 -9.04 -1.48
CA VAL A 516 18.42 -8.03 -2.45
C VAL A 516 17.31 -7.78 -3.47
N ARG A 517 16.90 -6.52 -3.63
CA ARG A 517 15.74 -6.14 -4.45
C ARG A 517 16.19 -5.57 -5.79
N VAL A 518 15.71 -6.17 -6.86
CA VAL A 518 16.00 -5.77 -8.24
C VAL A 518 14.72 -5.25 -8.88
N SER A 519 14.75 -4.03 -9.41
CA SER A 519 13.57 -3.38 -10.02
C SER A 519 13.80 -2.87 -11.43
N ALA A 520 13.03 -3.41 -12.37
CA ALA A 520 12.98 -2.92 -13.75
C ALA A 520 11.93 -1.81 -13.95
N CYS A 521 11.09 -1.56 -12.93
CA CYS A 521 10.09 -0.48 -12.91
C CYS A 521 10.59 0.78 -12.17
N ALA A 522 11.90 0.89 -11.92
CA ALA A 522 12.53 1.99 -11.20
C ALA A 522 11.96 2.23 -9.80
N HIS A 523 11.57 1.16 -9.09
CA HIS A 523 10.96 1.29 -7.77
C HIS A 523 11.93 1.98 -6.78
N PRO A 524 11.49 3.03 -6.07
CA PRO A 524 12.39 3.84 -5.24
C PRO A 524 13.16 3.05 -4.18
N LEU A 525 12.56 1.99 -3.64
CA LEU A 525 13.13 1.16 -2.57
C LEU A 525 13.92 -0.06 -3.06
N ALA A 526 14.14 -0.23 -4.36
CA ALA A 526 14.97 -1.31 -4.88
C ALA A 526 16.47 -1.00 -4.69
N ASP A 527 17.25 -2.05 -4.49
CA ASP A 527 18.69 -1.98 -4.25
C ASP A 527 19.44 -1.81 -5.60
N VAL A 528 19.04 -2.60 -6.61
CA VAL A 528 19.46 -2.48 -8.01
C VAL A 528 18.25 -2.07 -8.84
N LYS A 529 18.34 -0.98 -9.60
CA LYS A 529 17.20 -0.48 -10.37
C LYS A 529 17.62 0.29 -11.62
N ILE A 530 16.76 0.21 -12.64
CA ILE A 530 16.93 0.97 -13.86
C ILE A 530 16.66 2.46 -13.63
N ASP A 531 17.39 3.31 -14.34
CA ASP A 531 17.07 4.72 -14.49
C ASP A 531 15.79 4.91 -15.33
N ARG A 532 15.27 6.14 -15.39
CA ARG A 532 13.97 6.45 -16.01
C ARG A 532 13.87 5.92 -17.44
N VAL A 533 13.03 4.91 -17.62
CA VAL A 533 12.56 4.41 -18.92
C VAL A 533 11.06 4.65 -19.06
N PRO A 534 10.54 4.76 -20.30
CA PRO A 534 9.11 4.88 -20.52
C PRO A 534 8.31 3.68 -19.99
N TYR A 535 7.35 3.92 -19.09
CA TYR A 535 6.57 2.85 -18.46
C TYR A 535 5.72 2.04 -19.44
N TRP A 536 5.29 2.64 -20.56
CA TRP A 536 4.52 1.93 -21.59
C TRP A 536 5.34 0.84 -22.28
N TRP A 537 6.69 0.85 -22.16
CA TRP A 537 7.55 -0.23 -22.65
C TRP A 537 7.33 -1.56 -21.93
N ALA A 538 6.68 -1.57 -20.76
CA ALA A 538 6.28 -2.80 -20.09
C ALA A 538 5.25 -3.60 -20.90
N VAL A 539 4.42 -2.91 -21.69
CA VAL A 539 3.37 -3.52 -22.52
C VAL A 539 3.79 -3.56 -24.00
N LEU A 540 4.36 -2.46 -24.49
CA LEU A 540 4.74 -2.28 -25.89
C LEU A 540 6.26 -2.22 -26.01
N PRO A 541 6.94 -3.33 -26.34
CA PRO A 541 8.39 -3.37 -26.32
C PRO A 541 9.01 -2.44 -27.39
N PRO A 542 10.07 -1.69 -27.05
CA PRO A 542 10.82 -0.90 -28.01
C PRO A 542 11.59 -1.82 -28.99
N GLU A 543 12.32 -1.21 -29.93
CA GLU A 543 13.10 -1.97 -30.91
C GLU A 543 14.15 -2.90 -30.26
N PRO A 544 14.49 -4.04 -30.90
CA PRO A 544 15.47 -5.00 -30.38
C PRO A 544 16.80 -4.37 -29.94
N ARG A 545 17.28 -3.34 -30.65
CA ARG A 545 18.51 -2.60 -30.29
C ARG A 545 18.39 -1.93 -28.93
N VAL A 546 17.23 -1.34 -28.63
CA VAL A 546 16.94 -0.69 -27.34
C VAL A 546 16.83 -1.74 -26.24
N LEU A 547 16.14 -2.86 -26.49
CA LEU A 547 16.04 -3.97 -25.53
C LEU A 547 17.43 -4.51 -25.13
N ARG A 548 18.33 -4.69 -26.11
CA ARG A 548 19.74 -5.04 -25.84
C ARG A 548 20.46 -3.99 -25.02
N GLY A 549 20.20 -2.71 -25.26
CA GLY A 549 20.72 -1.62 -24.43
C GLY A 549 20.24 -1.70 -22.97
N VAL A 550 18.95 -1.99 -22.76
CA VAL A 550 18.36 -2.15 -21.43
C VAL A 550 18.97 -3.35 -20.68
N PHE A 551 19.20 -4.46 -21.39
CA PHE A 551 19.94 -5.61 -20.85
C PHE A 551 21.33 -5.19 -20.33
N TRP A 552 22.12 -4.47 -21.13
CA TRP A 552 23.45 -4.03 -20.69
C TRP A 552 23.41 -2.99 -19.57
N CYS A 553 22.34 -2.19 -19.47
CA CYS A 553 22.12 -1.33 -18.31
C CYS A 553 21.95 -2.16 -17.03
N GLY A 554 21.17 -3.24 -17.06
CA GLY A 554 21.03 -4.16 -15.93
C GLY A 554 22.34 -4.77 -15.49
N TYR A 555 23.15 -5.26 -16.43
CA TYR A 555 24.47 -5.81 -16.13
C TYR A 555 25.40 -4.77 -15.47
N ARG A 556 25.47 -3.57 -16.04
CA ARG A 556 26.27 -2.45 -15.54
C ARG A 556 25.84 -2.04 -14.12
N ASP A 557 24.54 -1.94 -13.88
CA ASP A 557 24.01 -1.47 -12.60
C ASP A 557 24.22 -2.51 -11.50
N ALA A 558 24.09 -3.80 -11.82
CA ALA A 558 24.46 -4.89 -10.92
C ALA A 558 25.96 -4.82 -10.56
N ALA A 559 26.84 -4.75 -11.57
CA ALA A 559 28.28 -4.63 -11.36
C ALA A 559 28.64 -3.43 -10.47
N ARG A 560 28.01 -2.27 -10.71
CA ARG A 560 28.19 -1.07 -9.91
C ARG A 560 27.77 -1.30 -8.45
N TRP A 561 26.59 -1.88 -8.23
CA TRP A 561 26.07 -2.11 -6.88
C TRP A 561 26.96 -3.07 -6.07
N PHE A 562 27.41 -4.17 -6.68
CA PHE A 562 28.33 -5.11 -6.01
C PHE A 562 29.74 -4.55 -5.80
N SER A 563 30.18 -3.58 -6.61
CA SER A 563 31.46 -2.88 -6.42
C SER A 563 31.45 -1.82 -5.31
N THR A 564 30.27 -1.31 -4.96
CA THR A 564 30.12 -0.33 -3.87
C THR A 564 30.13 -1.02 -2.52
N LYS A 565 30.92 -0.50 -1.57
CA LYS A 565 30.93 -1.00 -0.19
C LYS A 565 29.51 -0.91 0.41
N PRO A 566 29.06 -1.92 1.19
CA PRO A 566 27.78 -1.85 1.88
C PRO A 566 27.74 -0.60 2.79
N GLN A 567 26.68 0.20 2.68
CA GLN A 567 26.44 1.38 3.53
C GLN A 567 25.75 1.02 4.84
#